data_AF-A0A9Q9DS63-F1
#
_entry.id   AF-A0A9Q9DS63-F1
#
_cell.length_a   1.000
_cell.length_b   1.000
_cell.length_c   1.000
_cell.angle_alpha   90.00
_cell.angle_beta   90.00
_cell.angle_gamma   90.00
#
_symmetry.space_group_name_H-M   'P 1'
#
loop_
_entity.id
_entity.type
_entity.pdbx_description
1 polymer ?
#
loop_
_entity_poly.entity_id
_entity_poly.type
_entity_poly.pdbx_seq_one_letter_code
_entity_poly.pdbx_strand_id
1 'polypeptide(L)'
;MGGYLSSPCKEERKHDVRYVAETGPFCVICGGPFDIEGEIYNIDPKDPQFSWLYDLRLIGNTQDLQHHVVASEGYASPINISSLPDSFLSEPACFSLTGSGFFHVAGQDGQNDIWIDALCRMPGHGTLFPLHDACLETSCRAIEHHQLNRKECERKPALEVLIDLLNSCFIDKRERDGSASSANDLFNLSSHCSVYGPRSVLALTKLEWWGGGYDRYFANPIERGNTTPFVQRVLQTFPRTKYMPAFTALPSRQYQRLECLPKELLDEISSHLPISSVIALHRTSKLLALQTPLDSNFWRNSLGEGSLHPHVWDLDAKRVEQLLPQPATAPLDPTASWDWRSVAKLLAAKRSPINRRDDRLVDVPAGFWNRCRIWATVEEALQARMNELATELLVT
;
A
#
# COMPACT_ATOMS: atom_id res chain seq x y z
N MET A 1 -36.54 -39.15 27.52
CA MET A 1 -37.35 -38.40 26.54
C MET A 1 -37.10 -36.93 26.73
N GLY A 2 -36.75 -36.20 25.68
CA GLY A 2 -36.41 -34.78 25.71
C GLY A 2 -35.17 -34.46 24.88
N GLY A 3 -35.21 -34.76 23.57
CA GLY A 3 -34.16 -34.37 22.64
C GLY A 3 -34.31 -32.89 22.28
N TYR A 4 -33.32 -32.08 22.66
CA TYR A 4 -33.13 -30.76 22.10
C TYR A 4 -32.48 -30.92 20.72
N LEU A 5 -33.30 -30.84 19.67
CA LEU A 5 -32.82 -30.60 18.32
C LEU A 5 -32.39 -29.12 18.24
N SER A 6 -31.11 -28.87 18.52
CA SER A 6 -30.47 -27.61 18.17
C SER A 6 -30.29 -27.58 16.65
N SER A 7 -31.08 -26.71 16.01
CA SER A 7 -31.06 -26.32 14.59
C SER A 7 -29.64 -26.00 14.08
N PRO A 8 -29.31 -26.26 12.79
CA PRO A 8 -27.98 -26.03 12.23
C PRO A 8 -27.71 -24.55 11.95
N CYS A 9 -27.51 -23.74 13.00
CA CYS A 9 -27.14 -22.31 12.92
C CYS A 9 -25.68 -22.08 12.42
N LYS A 10 -24.98 -23.12 11.95
CA LYS A 10 -23.55 -23.08 11.58
C LYS A 10 -23.29 -22.85 10.08
N GLU A 11 -24.27 -23.06 9.20
CA GLU A 11 -24.11 -22.88 7.75
C GLU A 11 -24.53 -21.50 7.24
N GLU A 12 -25.57 -20.89 7.81
CA GLU A 12 -26.12 -19.61 7.33
C GLU A 12 -25.08 -18.46 7.36
N ARG A 13 -24.25 -18.34 8.39
CA ARG A 13 -23.23 -17.26 8.45
C ARG A 13 -21.99 -17.46 7.57
N LYS A 14 -21.71 -18.69 7.11
CA LYS A 14 -20.67 -18.91 6.09
C LYS A 14 -21.13 -18.38 4.73
N HIS A 15 -22.45 -18.36 4.51
CA HIS A 15 -23.05 -17.66 3.39
C HIS A 15 -22.96 -16.16 3.59
N ASP A 16 -23.28 -15.56 4.75
CA ASP A 16 -23.30 -14.08 4.85
C ASP A 16 -21.98 -13.34 4.56
N VAL A 17 -20.82 -13.79 5.06
CA VAL A 17 -19.54 -13.07 4.79
C VAL A 17 -19.02 -13.35 3.38
N ARG A 18 -19.22 -14.57 2.86
CA ARG A 18 -18.93 -14.88 1.46
C ARG A 18 -19.90 -14.17 0.54
N TYR A 19 -21.18 -14.11 0.88
CA TYR A 19 -22.23 -13.39 0.18
C TYR A 19 -21.93 -11.89 0.20
N VAL A 20 -21.52 -11.28 1.31
CA VAL A 20 -21.05 -9.88 1.32
C VAL A 20 -19.76 -9.68 0.52
N ALA A 21 -18.85 -10.66 0.49
CA ALA A 21 -17.70 -10.65 -0.43
C ALA A 21 -18.10 -10.94 -1.90
N GLU A 22 -19.28 -11.51 -2.14
CA GLU A 22 -19.83 -11.90 -3.45
C GLU A 22 -20.85 -10.88 -3.99
N THR A 23 -21.47 -10.06 -3.13
CA THR A 23 -22.56 -9.11 -3.43
C THR A 23 -22.30 -7.69 -2.94
N GLY A 24 -21.45 -7.50 -1.92
CA GLY A 24 -21.22 -6.22 -1.27
C GLY A 24 -20.00 -5.54 -1.87
N PRO A 25 -20.09 -4.31 -2.35
CA PRO A 25 -18.99 -3.68 -3.05
C PRO A 25 -17.87 -3.33 -2.07
N PHE A 26 -16.75 -3.94 -2.33
CA PHE A 26 -15.51 -3.70 -1.60
C PHE A 26 -14.51 -3.01 -2.52
N CYS A 27 -13.60 -2.28 -1.89
CA CYS A 27 -12.43 -1.76 -2.57
C CYS A 27 -11.58 -2.93 -3.07
N VAL A 28 -11.42 -3.03 -4.38
CA VAL A 28 -10.71 -4.15 -5.02
C VAL A 28 -9.23 -4.25 -4.63
N ILE A 29 -8.66 -3.21 -4.00
CA ILE A 29 -7.29 -3.18 -3.50
C ILE A 29 -7.18 -3.65 -2.04
N CYS A 30 -8.03 -3.15 -1.15
CA CYS A 30 -7.89 -3.37 0.29
C CYS A 30 -8.88 -4.38 0.87
N GLY A 31 -9.97 -4.68 0.14
CA GLY A 31 -11.06 -5.55 0.58
C GLY A 31 -11.99 -4.92 1.62
N GLY A 32 -11.85 -3.62 1.87
CA GLY A 32 -12.73 -2.87 2.77
C GLY A 32 -14.06 -2.55 2.09
N PRO A 33 -15.18 -2.60 2.82
CA PRO A 33 -16.50 -2.27 2.27
C PRO A 33 -16.63 -0.76 2.01
N PHE A 34 -17.57 -0.40 1.14
CA PHE A 34 -18.00 1.00 0.96
C PHE A 34 -19.25 1.37 1.76
N ASP A 35 -19.92 0.37 2.33
CA ASP A 35 -21.03 0.55 3.23
C ASP A 35 -20.83 -0.34 4.45
N ILE A 36 -20.61 0.29 5.60
CA ILE A 36 -20.50 -0.37 6.90
C ILE A 36 -21.80 -0.25 7.71
N GLU A 37 -22.85 0.36 7.15
CA GLU A 37 -24.16 0.47 7.78
C GLU A 37 -24.89 -0.87 7.69
N GLY A 38 -24.67 -1.72 8.71
CA GLY A 38 -25.37 -2.99 8.84
C GLY A 38 -24.90 -3.80 10.05
N GLU A 39 -25.73 -4.76 10.49
CA GLU A 39 -25.41 -5.65 11.64
C GLU A 39 -24.24 -6.61 11.36
N ILE A 40 -23.69 -6.58 10.15
CA ILE A 40 -22.64 -7.47 9.65
C ILE A 40 -21.29 -7.07 10.26
N TYR A 41 -21.05 -5.76 10.38
CA TYR A 41 -19.84 -5.20 10.93
C TYR A 41 -20.11 -4.78 12.37
N ASN A 42 -19.34 -5.29 13.34
CA ASN A 42 -19.41 -4.80 14.72
C ASN A 42 -18.62 -3.48 14.85
N ILE A 43 -18.91 -2.55 13.93
CA ILE A 43 -18.21 -1.28 13.72
C ILE A 43 -19.25 -0.19 13.92
N ASP A 44 -18.91 0.84 14.69
CA ASP A 44 -19.73 2.04 14.77
C ASP A 44 -19.48 2.89 13.51
N PRO A 45 -20.45 3.03 12.59
CA PRO A 45 -20.27 3.85 11.38
C PRO A 45 -20.03 5.32 11.71
N LYS A 46 -20.36 5.77 12.93
CA LYS A 46 -20.13 7.14 13.39
C LYS A 46 -18.74 7.36 13.97
N ASP A 47 -17.97 6.31 14.17
CA ASP A 47 -16.61 6.44 14.66
C ASP A 47 -15.73 7.08 13.58
N PRO A 48 -15.15 8.27 13.83
CA PRO A 48 -14.35 8.99 12.86
C PRO A 48 -13.18 8.19 12.30
N GLN A 49 -12.70 7.16 13.01
CA GLN A 49 -11.59 6.35 12.52
C GLN A 49 -11.93 5.55 11.25
N PHE A 50 -13.23 5.30 10.99
CA PHE A 50 -13.72 4.55 9.84
C PHE A 50 -14.28 5.43 8.71
N SER A 51 -14.33 6.76 8.90
CA SER A 51 -14.95 7.67 7.92
C SER A 51 -14.32 7.56 6.52
N TRP A 52 -13.03 7.26 6.45
CA TRP A 52 -12.30 7.11 5.19
C TRP A 52 -12.79 5.93 4.33
N LEU A 53 -13.52 4.96 4.90
CA LEU A 53 -14.10 3.85 4.15
C LEU A 53 -15.25 4.31 3.23
N TYR A 54 -15.84 5.46 3.52
CA TYR A 54 -16.85 6.10 2.67
C TYR A 54 -16.25 7.00 1.59
N ASP A 55 -14.97 7.38 1.73
CA ASP A 55 -14.26 8.19 0.73
C ASP A 55 -13.82 7.30 -0.43
N LEU A 56 -14.66 7.18 -1.46
CA LEU A 56 -14.41 6.31 -2.61
C LEU A 56 -14.48 7.03 -3.96
N ARG A 57 -13.84 6.43 -4.95
CA ARG A 57 -13.80 6.86 -6.36
C ARG A 57 -14.00 5.67 -7.26
N LEU A 58 -14.49 5.95 -8.46
CA LEU A 58 -14.45 5.03 -9.58
C LEU A 58 -13.29 5.39 -10.51
N ILE A 59 -12.52 4.38 -10.89
CA ILE A 59 -11.44 4.53 -11.89
C ILE A 59 -11.60 3.53 -13.03
N GLY A 60 -11.15 3.89 -14.22
CA GLY A 60 -11.17 3.01 -15.39
C GLY A 60 -10.79 3.76 -16.66
N ASN A 61 -11.07 3.20 -17.84
CA ASN A 61 -10.83 3.92 -19.08
C ASN A 61 -12.03 4.82 -19.43
N THR A 62 -11.75 6.02 -19.97
CA THR A 62 -12.79 6.97 -20.39
C THR A 62 -13.75 6.36 -21.41
N GLN A 63 -13.24 5.53 -22.32
CA GLN A 63 -14.03 4.85 -23.36
C GLN A 63 -15.05 3.84 -22.81
N ASP A 64 -14.81 3.30 -21.61
CA ASP A 64 -15.67 2.27 -21.02
C ASP A 64 -16.83 2.91 -20.23
N LEU A 65 -16.68 4.16 -19.78
CA LEU A 65 -17.58 4.85 -18.84
C LEU A 65 -19.06 4.78 -19.23
N GLN A 66 -19.39 5.14 -20.48
CA GLN A 66 -20.78 5.24 -20.94
C GLN A 66 -21.51 3.88 -20.93
N HIS A 67 -20.78 2.77 -21.00
CA HIS A 67 -21.36 1.43 -20.96
C HIS A 67 -21.74 0.98 -19.56
N HIS A 68 -21.24 1.66 -18.53
CA HIS A 68 -21.49 1.34 -17.12
C HIS A 68 -22.50 2.30 -16.47
N VAL A 69 -22.95 3.35 -17.17
CA VAL A 69 -24.00 4.25 -16.66
C VAL A 69 -25.36 3.57 -16.77
N VAL A 70 -25.98 3.34 -15.61
CA VAL A 70 -27.30 2.69 -15.49
C VAL A 70 -28.43 3.71 -15.61
N ALA A 71 -28.26 4.86 -14.96
CA ALA A 71 -29.22 5.94 -14.99
C ALA A 71 -28.49 7.29 -14.87
N SER A 72 -28.96 8.28 -15.62
CA SER A 72 -28.46 9.65 -15.57
C SER A 72 -29.63 10.60 -15.81
N GLU A 73 -29.81 11.56 -14.91
CA GLU A 73 -30.78 12.63 -15.11
C GLU A 73 -30.26 13.63 -16.15
N GLY A 74 -31.12 13.98 -17.13
CA GLY A 74 -30.82 15.03 -18.11
C GLY A 74 -29.68 14.72 -19.10
N TYR A 75 -29.30 13.45 -19.29
CA TYR A 75 -28.14 13.04 -20.09
C TYR A 75 -26.80 13.60 -19.56
N ALA A 76 -26.70 13.86 -18.27
CA ALA A 76 -25.46 14.28 -17.64
C ALA A 76 -24.39 13.17 -17.75
N SER A 77 -23.15 13.56 -18.02
CA SER A 77 -21.99 12.67 -17.93
C SER A 77 -21.26 12.87 -16.60
N PRO A 78 -20.65 11.81 -16.04
CA PRO A 78 -19.79 11.95 -14.86
C PRO A 78 -18.63 12.89 -15.13
N ILE A 79 -18.29 13.73 -14.15
CA ILE A 79 -17.10 14.57 -14.22
C ILE A 79 -15.86 13.67 -14.12
N ASN A 80 -14.97 13.78 -15.10
CA ASN A 80 -13.64 13.19 -15.05
C ASN A 80 -12.66 14.20 -14.46
N ILE A 81 -12.14 13.93 -13.26
CA ILE A 81 -11.14 14.79 -12.60
C ILE A 81 -9.69 14.40 -12.97
N SER A 82 -9.50 13.33 -13.73
CA SER A 82 -8.19 12.96 -14.29
C SER A 82 -7.77 13.98 -15.35
N SER A 83 -6.51 14.41 -15.29
CA SER A 83 -5.88 15.19 -16.37
C SER A 83 -5.39 14.32 -17.54
N LEU A 84 -5.50 13.00 -17.43
CA LEU A 84 -5.08 12.04 -18.46
C LEU A 84 -6.24 11.74 -19.41
N PRO A 85 -6.02 11.75 -20.74
CA PRO A 85 -7.10 11.66 -21.73
C PRO A 85 -7.88 10.33 -21.66
N ASP A 86 -7.17 9.22 -21.51
CA ASP A 86 -7.74 7.88 -21.57
C ASP A 86 -8.12 7.32 -20.19
N SER A 87 -7.74 8.00 -19.12
CA SER A 87 -8.06 7.59 -17.74
C SER A 87 -9.24 8.36 -17.19
N PHE A 88 -10.22 7.63 -16.68
CA PHE A 88 -11.32 8.15 -15.90
C PHE A 88 -11.01 8.07 -14.41
N LEU A 89 -11.20 9.18 -13.71
CA LEU A 89 -11.24 9.27 -12.26
C LEU A 89 -12.47 10.10 -11.90
N SER A 90 -13.41 9.52 -11.14
CA SER A 90 -14.64 10.20 -10.78
C SER A 90 -14.45 11.31 -9.74
N GLU A 91 -15.44 12.19 -9.63
CA GLU A 91 -15.71 12.88 -8.37
C GLU A 91 -15.99 11.91 -7.20
N PRO A 92 -16.05 12.37 -5.93
CA PRO A 92 -16.35 11.49 -4.81
C PRO A 92 -17.63 10.73 -5.11
N ALA A 93 -17.55 9.40 -5.03
CA ALA A 93 -18.68 8.54 -5.26
C ALA A 93 -19.26 8.10 -3.91
N CYS A 94 -20.51 7.68 -3.91
CA CYS A 94 -21.11 7.04 -2.74
C CYS A 94 -21.75 5.71 -3.13
N PHE A 95 -21.91 4.84 -2.14
CA PHE A 95 -22.54 3.55 -2.30
C PHE A 95 -23.38 3.25 -1.07
N SER A 96 -24.56 2.66 -1.27
CA SER A 96 -25.34 2.07 -0.18
C SER A 96 -25.92 0.73 -0.58
N LEU A 97 -25.71 -0.27 0.27
CA LEU A 97 -26.25 -1.62 0.13
C LEU A 97 -27.77 -1.63 0.32
N THR A 98 -28.28 -0.75 1.17
CA THR A 98 -29.73 -0.58 1.39
C THR A 98 -30.41 0.26 0.30
N GLY A 99 -29.62 0.89 -0.56
CA GLY A 99 -30.06 1.72 -1.68
C GLY A 99 -30.22 0.95 -3.00
N SER A 100 -29.71 1.52 -4.09
CA SER A 100 -29.87 0.99 -5.45
C SER A 100 -28.95 -0.19 -5.78
N GLY A 101 -27.93 -0.44 -4.96
CA GLY A 101 -26.87 -1.41 -5.29
C GLY A 101 -25.92 -0.93 -6.40
N PHE A 102 -26.01 0.35 -6.81
CA PHE A 102 -25.12 0.99 -7.77
C PHE A 102 -24.31 2.11 -7.11
N PHE A 103 -23.20 2.48 -7.74
CA PHE A 103 -22.39 3.62 -7.32
C PHE A 103 -23.01 4.91 -7.81
N HIS A 104 -23.14 5.89 -6.92
CA HIS A 104 -23.62 7.21 -7.26
C HIS A 104 -22.45 8.18 -7.39
N VAL A 105 -22.50 9.00 -8.44
CA VAL A 105 -21.53 10.07 -8.71
C VAL A 105 -22.30 11.32 -9.11
N ALA A 106 -21.85 12.49 -8.65
CA ALA A 106 -22.42 13.76 -9.07
C ALA A 106 -22.17 14.05 -10.57
N GLY A 107 -23.19 14.56 -11.26
CA GLY A 107 -23.06 15.08 -12.63
C GLY A 107 -22.45 16.49 -12.69
N GLN A 108 -22.20 16.99 -13.91
CA GLN A 108 -21.51 18.27 -14.18
C GLN A 108 -22.05 19.50 -13.44
N ASP A 109 -23.36 19.54 -13.14
CA ASP A 109 -24.01 20.67 -12.48
C ASP A 109 -24.16 20.48 -10.96
N GLY A 110 -23.65 19.37 -10.41
CA GLY A 110 -23.80 19.00 -8.99
C GLY A 110 -25.24 18.71 -8.55
N GLN A 111 -26.20 18.76 -9.49
CA GLN A 111 -27.62 18.51 -9.23
C GLN A 111 -28.16 17.24 -9.90
N ASN A 112 -27.45 16.70 -10.90
CA ASN A 112 -27.89 15.51 -11.61
C ASN A 112 -27.24 14.27 -10.99
N ASP A 113 -28.08 13.29 -10.65
CA ASP A 113 -27.64 12.02 -10.10
C ASP A 113 -27.26 11.06 -11.23
N ILE A 114 -26.07 10.45 -11.12
CA ILE A 114 -25.60 9.43 -12.06
C ILE A 114 -25.31 8.13 -11.32
N TRP A 115 -25.95 7.06 -11.76
CA TRP A 115 -25.82 5.72 -11.19
C TRP A 115 -24.99 4.83 -12.11
N ILE A 116 -23.99 4.17 -11.54
CA ILE A 116 -22.96 3.43 -12.28
C ILE A 116 -22.84 2.00 -11.74
N ASP A 117 -22.84 1.03 -12.65
CA ASP A 117 -22.60 -0.39 -12.38
C ASP A 117 -21.11 -0.74 -12.53
N ALA A 118 -20.34 -0.58 -11.45
CA ALA A 118 -18.92 -0.87 -11.45
C ALA A 118 -18.65 -2.39 -11.32
N LEU A 119 -17.49 -2.85 -11.82
CA LEU A 119 -17.10 -4.28 -11.89
C LEU A 119 -18.01 -5.17 -12.76
N CYS A 120 -19.00 -4.56 -13.44
CA CYS A 120 -19.84 -5.23 -14.42
C CYS A 120 -19.02 -5.62 -15.66
N ARG A 121 -19.33 -6.79 -16.24
CA ARG A 121 -18.68 -7.29 -17.45
C ARG A 121 -19.54 -6.95 -18.66
N MET A 122 -19.01 -6.11 -19.54
CA MET A 122 -19.60 -5.80 -20.84
C MET A 122 -18.73 -6.41 -21.95
N PRO A 123 -19.28 -7.22 -22.87
CA PRO A 123 -18.50 -7.79 -23.97
C PRO A 123 -17.83 -6.70 -24.81
N GLY A 124 -16.51 -6.80 -25.00
CA GLY A 124 -15.74 -5.84 -25.80
C GLY A 124 -15.38 -4.53 -25.09
N HIS A 125 -15.71 -4.40 -23.81
CA HIS A 125 -15.42 -3.20 -23.02
C HIS A 125 -14.71 -3.57 -21.71
N GLY A 126 -13.90 -2.65 -21.19
CA GLY A 126 -13.32 -2.75 -19.85
C GLY A 126 -14.37 -2.52 -18.76
N THR A 127 -13.91 -2.38 -17.52
CA THR A 127 -14.79 -2.10 -16.36
C THR A 127 -14.32 -0.90 -15.56
N LEU A 128 -15.17 -0.45 -14.65
CA LEU A 128 -14.83 0.57 -13.65
C LEU A 128 -14.55 -0.10 -12.31
N PHE A 129 -13.51 0.37 -11.63
CA PHE A 129 -13.05 -0.17 -10.37
C PHE A 129 -13.33 0.81 -9.23
N PRO A 130 -14.12 0.41 -8.23
CA PRO A 130 -14.33 1.22 -7.05
C PRO A 130 -13.14 1.06 -6.09
N LEU A 131 -12.60 2.18 -5.61
CA LEU A 131 -11.47 2.23 -4.69
C LEU A 131 -11.69 3.30 -3.63
N HIS A 132 -11.19 3.08 -2.42
CA HIS A 132 -11.05 4.17 -1.45
C HIS A 132 -9.98 5.17 -1.91
N ASP A 133 -10.18 6.46 -1.65
CA ASP A 133 -9.22 7.53 -1.97
C ASP A 133 -7.83 7.22 -1.39
N ALA A 134 -7.79 6.74 -0.15
CA ALA A 134 -6.55 6.35 0.51
C ALA A 134 -5.85 5.14 -0.15
N CYS A 135 -6.61 4.22 -0.73
CA CYS A 135 -6.09 3.07 -1.48
C CYS A 135 -5.55 3.51 -2.83
N LEU A 136 -6.22 4.43 -3.51
CA LEU A 136 -5.77 5.04 -4.75
C LEU A 136 -4.43 5.77 -4.54
N GLU A 137 -4.34 6.65 -3.53
CA GLU A 137 -3.10 7.38 -3.21
C GLU A 137 -1.95 6.41 -2.89
N THR A 138 -2.19 5.42 -2.03
CA THR A 138 -1.16 4.45 -1.64
C THR A 138 -0.68 3.62 -2.84
N SER A 139 -1.61 3.22 -3.73
CA SER A 139 -1.29 2.42 -4.92
C SER A 139 -0.49 3.22 -5.94
N CYS A 140 -0.88 4.48 -6.19
CA CYS A 140 -0.14 5.36 -7.08
C CYS A 140 1.30 5.59 -6.59
N ARG A 141 1.49 5.86 -5.30
CA ARG A 141 2.85 5.99 -4.71
C ARG A 141 3.67 4.70 -4.85
N ALA A 142 3.05 3.52 -4.70
CA ALA A 142 3.72 2.24 -4.88
C ALA A 142 4.18 2.03 -6.33
N ILE A 143 3.33 2.40 -7.29
CA ILE A 143 3.64 2.33 -8.72
C ILE A 143 4.76 3.31 -9.09
N GLU A 144 4.65 4.57 -8.66
CA GLU A 144 5.69 5.59 -8.90
C GLU A 144 7.05 5.10 -8.41
N HIS A 145 7.10 4.56 -7.18
CA HIS A 145 8.32 3.97 -6.64
C HIS A 145 8.86 2.84 -7.51
N HIS A 146 8.00 1.92 -7.94
CA HIS A 146 8.39 0.80 -8.79
C HIS A 146 8.96 1.27 -10.14
N GLN A 147 8.44 2.38 -10.67
CA GLN A 147 8.88 2.98 -11.93
C GLN A 147 10.16 3.83 -11.82
N LEU A 148 10.60 4.24 -10.62
CA LEU A 148 11.86 4.98 -10.44
C LEU A 148 13.07 4.22 -10.99
N ASN A 149 13.02 2.89 -11.00
CA ASN A 149 14.08 2.05 -11.55
C ASN A 149 14.02 1.89 -13.09
N ARG A 150 12.97 2.40 -13.75
CA ARG A 150 12.80 2.36 -15.21
C ARG A 150 13.36 3.61 -15.87
N LYS A 151 13.70 3.50 -17.16
CA LYS A 151 14.15 4.63 -17.98
C LYS A 151 13.03 5.67 -18.06
N GLU A 152 13.39 6.95 -18.05
CA GLU A 152 12.41 8.04 -18.06
C GLU A 152 11.45 7.99 -19.26
N CYS A 153 11.94 7.61 -20.43
CA CYS A 153 11.13 7.47 -21.64
C CYS A 153 10.10 6.33 -21.60
N GLU A 154 10.17 5.45 -20.60
CA GLU A 154 9.26 4.32 -20.40
C GLU A 154 8.30 4.53 -19.21
N ARG A 155 8.40 5.67 -18.52
CA ARG A 155 7.54 5.97 -17.37
C ARG A 155 6.17 6.44 -17.84
N LYS A 156 5.14 5.71 -17.44
CA LYS A 156 3.73 6.10 -17.57
C LYS A 156 3.23 6.74 -16.28
N PRO A 157 2.23 7.63 -16.31
CA PRO A 157 1.55 8.10 -15.11
C PRO A 157 1.06 6.92 -14.23
N ALA A 158 1.18 7.05 -12.91
CA ALA A 158 0.83 5.96 -11.99
C ALA A 158 -0.64 5.53 -12.08
N LEU A 159 -1.56 6.48 -12.28
CA LEU A 159 -2.98 6.20 -12.46
C LEU A 159 -3.24 5.32 -13.69
N GLU A 160 -2.59 5.62 -14.82
CA GLU A 160 -2.71 4.82 -16.04
C GLU A 160 -2.21 3.39 -15.81
N VAL A 161 -1.05 3.23 -15.15
CA VAL A 161 -0.52 1.91 -14.81
C VAL A 161 -1.42 1.16 -13.85
N LEU A 162 -2.07 1.84 -12.90
CA LEU A 162 -3.01 1.21 -11.98
C LEU A 162 -4.25 0.70 -12.74
N ILE A 163 -4.82 1.51 -13.63
CA ILE A 163 -5.97 1.13 -14.46
C ILE A 163 -5.60 -0.06 -15.37
N ASP A 164 -4.43 -0.02 -16.02
CA ASP A 164 -3.90 -1.12 -16.82
C ASP A 164 -3.76 -2.40 -15.99
N LEU A 165 -3.19 -2.29 -14.78
CA LEU A 165 -2.98 -3.42 -13.88
C LEU A 165 -4.32 -4.04 -13.45
N LEU A 166 -5.28 -3.22 -13.03
CA LEU A 166 -6.60 -3.69 -12.61
C LEU A 166 -7.36 -4.36 -13.74
N ASN A 167 -7.36 -3.76 -14.94
CA ASN A 167 -7.99 -4.35 -16.12
C ASN A 167 -7.35 -5.69 -16.50
N SER A 168 -6.01 -5.78 -16.53
CA SER A 168 -5.33 -7.05 -16.80
C SER A 168 -5.71 -8.10 -15.76
N CYS A 169 -5.64 -7.80 -14.47
CA CYS A 169 -6.03 -8.74 -13.43
C CYS A 169 -7.50 -9.16 -13.53
N PHE A 170 -8.41 -8.24 -13.88
CA PHE A 170 -9.83 -8.52 -14.04
C PHE A 170 -10.11 -9.46 -15.22
N ILE A 171 -9.50 -9.20 -16.37
CA ILE A 171 -9.63 -10.04 -17.56
C ILE A 171 -9.10 -11.45 -17.26
N ASP A 172 -7.87 -11.54 -16.73
CA ASP A 172 -7.23 -12.83 -16.43
C ASP A 172 -8.04 -13.66 -15.44
N LYS A 173 -8.62 -13.02 -14.41
CA LYS A 173 -9.45 -13.70 -13.41
C LYS A 173 -10.75 -14.22 -14.02
N ARG A 174 -11.40 -13.42 -14.86
CA ARG A 174 -12.63 -13.79 -15.56
C ARG A 174 -12.41 -14.93 -16.53
N GLU A 175 -11.28 -14.98 -17.22
CA GLU A 175 -10.93 -16.08 -18.13
C GLU A 175 -10.60 -17.38 -17.39
N ARG A 176 -9.93 -17.29 -16.23
CA ARG A 176 -9.53 -18.46 -15.44
C ARG A 176 -10.65 -19.08 -14.62
N ASP A 177 -11.42 -18.26 -13.90
CA ASP A 177 -12.31 -18.78 -12.85
C ASP A 177 -13.70 -19.18 -13.39
N GLY A 178 -14.12 -18.69 -14.56
CA GLY A 178 -15.40 -19.01 -15.22
C GLY A 178 -16.69 -18.70 -14.44
N SER A 179 -16.59 -18.48 -13.12
CA SER A 179 -17.65 -18.14 -12.18
C SER A 179 -17.61 -16.64 -11.88
N ALA A 180 -18.79 -16.02 -11.74
CA ALA A 180 -18.89 -14.60 -11.47
C ALA A 180 -18.47 -14.23 -10.03
N SER A 181 -18.47 -15.18 -9.09
CA SER A 181 -18.34 -14.92 -7.65
C SER A 181 -16.92 -14.62 -7.17
N SER A 182 -15.87 -15.15 -7.81
CA SER A 182 -14.46 -14.85 -7.46
C SER A 182 -13.82 -13.80 -8.37
N ALA A 183 -14.50 -13.40 -9.44
CA ALA A 183 -13.90 -12.61 -10.50
C ALA A 183 -13.54 -11.17 -10.06
N ASN A 184 -14.21 -10.66 -9.04
CA ASN A 184 -13.92 -9.33 -8.48
C ASN A 184 -12.80 -9.37 -7.43
N ASP A 185 -12.34 -10.56 -7.03
CA ASP A 185 -11.19 -10.73 -6.13
C ASP A 185 -9.87 -10.70 -6.90
N LEU A 186 -9.53 -9.53 -7.44
CA LEU A 186 -8.41 -9.32 -8.36
C LEU A 186 -7.06 -9.74 -7.76
N PHE A 187 -6.86 -9.46 -6.48
CA PHE A 187 -5.59 -9.68 -5.79
C PHE A 187 -5.63 -10.84 -4.77
N ASN A 188 -6.63 -11.73 -4.90
CA ASN A 188 -6.84 -12.85 -3.99
C ASN A 188 -6.97 -12.40 -2.51
N LEU A 189 -7.63 -11.27 -2.27
CA LEU A 189 -7.95 -10.70 -0.97
C LEU A 189 -8.71 -11.65 -0.06
N SER A 190 -9.46 -12.62 -0.62
CA SER A 190 -10.12 -13.70 0.13
C SER A 190 -9.18 -14.85 0.55
N SER A 191 -7.91 -14.80 0.12
CA SER A 191 -6.91 -15.84 0.40
C SER A 191 -6.00 -15.51 1.59
N HIS A 192 -5.40 -16.57 2.13
CA HIS A 192 -4.36 -16.46 3.15
C HIS A 192 -2.96 -16.50 2.53
N CYS A 193 -2.09 -15.60 2.96
CA CYS A 193 -0.66 -15.68 2.71
C CYS A 193 0.02 -16.47 3.84
N SER A 194 0.87 -17.44 3.51
CA SER A 194 1.66 -18.19 4.49
C SER A 194 2.65 -17.32 5.27
N VAL A 195 3.07 -16.18 4.70
CA VAL A 195 4.09 -15.29 5.28
C VAL A 195 3.49 -14.30 6.27
N TYR A 196 2.35 -13.71 5.95
CA TYR A 196 1.76 -12.64 6.77
C TYR A 196 0.28 -12.83 7.14
N GLY A 197 -0.35 -13.96 6.77
CA GLY A 197 -1.72 -14.32 7.15
C GLY A 197 -2.79 -13.79 6.18
N PRO A 198 -4.03 -13.57 6.64
CA PRO A 198 -5.14 -13.09 5.80
C PRO A 198 -4.79 -11.79 5.04
N ARG A 199 -4.98 -11.80 3.71
CA ARG A 199 -4.66 -10.65 2.84
C ARG A 199 -5.61 -9.47 3.03
N SER A 200 -6.84 -9.73 3.43
CA SER A 200 -7.83 -8.71 3.75
C SER A 200 -8.80 -9.23 4.81
N VAL A 201 -9.76 -8.38 5.17
CA VAL A 201 -10.88 -8.79 6.01
C VAL A 201 -11.70 -9.93 5.40
N LEU A 202 -11.75 -10.03 4.06
CA LEU A 202 -12.46 -11.08 3.32
C LEU A 202 -11.85 -12.47 3.53
N ALA A 203 -10.58 -12.53 3.91
CA ALA A 203 -9.89 -13.77 4.22
C ALA A 203 -10.03 -14.19 5.69
N LEU A 204 -10.62 -13.37 6.58
CA LEU A 204 -10.68 -13.71 8.00
C LEU A 204 -11.65 -14.86 8.28
N THR A 205 -11.23 -15.74 9.19
CA THR A 205 -12.15 -16.71 9.78
C THR A 205 -13.09 -16.02 10.78
N LYS A 206 -14.23 -16.66 11.07
CA LYS A 206 -15.18 -16.17 12.07
C LYS A 206 -14.50 -15.90 13.42
N LEU A 207 -13.61 -16.78 13.87
CA LEU A 207 -12.93 -16.61 15.16
C LEU A 207 -11.99 -15.38 15.17
N GLU A 208 -11.24 -15.16 14.09
CA GLU A 208 -10.38 -13.98 13.96
C GLU A 208 -11.19 -12.68 13.90
N TRP A 209 -12.37 -12.73 13.28
CA TRP A 209 -13.33 -11.63 13.30
C TRP A 209 -13.78 -11.29 14.73
N TRP A 210 -14.28 -12.27 15.50
CA TRP A 210 -14.70 -12.02 16.89
C TRP A 210 -13.55 -11.62 17.81
N GLY A 211 -12.31 -11.95 17.45
CA GLY A 211 -11.11 -11.57 18.20
C GLY A 211 -10.69 -10.10 18.05
N GLY A 212 -11.39 -9.27 17.26
CA GLY A 212 -11.07 -7.85 17.09
C GLY A 212 -9.82 -7.58 16.24
N GLY A 213 -9.24 -8.62 15.60
CA GLY A 213 -8.06 -8.48 14.75
C GLY A 213 -8.33 -7.82 13.39
N TYR A 214 -9.59 -7.50 13.10
CA TYR A 214 -10.05 -6.91 11.84
C TYR A 214 -9.89 -5.38 11.80
N ASP A 215 -9.88 -4.70 12.94
CA ASP A 215 -9.83 -3.22 13.02
C ASP A 215 -8.67 -2.61 12.22
N ARG A 216 -7.50 -3.26 12.26
CA ARG A 216 -6.32 -2.82 11.51
C ARG A 216 -6.49 -2.86 9.98
N TYR A 217 -7.42 -3.66 9.44
CA TYR A 217 -7.73 -3.66 8.00
C TYR A 217 -8.59 -2.45 7.62
N PHE A 218 -9.30 -1.88 8.59
CA PHE A 218 -10.13 -0.69 8.46
C PHE A 218 -9.46 0.58 8.98
N ALA A 219 -8.20 0.50 9.42
CA ALA A 219 -7.43 1.68 9.78
C ALA A 219 -6.99 2.45 8.53
N ASN A 220 -7.12 3.77 8.56
CA ASN A 220 -6.79 4.64 7.43
C ASN A 220 -5.31 4.51 7.05
N PRO A 221 -4.96 4.04 5.83
CA PRO A 221 -3.57 3.82 5.46
C PRO A 221 -2.78 5.13 5.28
N ILE A 222 -3.42 6.28 5.07
CA ILE A 222 -2.73 7.57 4.89
C ILE A 222 -2.65 8.40 6.18
N GLU A 223 -3.11 7.87 7.32
CA GLU A 223 -3.04 8.56 8.62
C GLU A 223 -1.58 8.88 9.01
N ARG A 224 -1.29 10.15 9.32
CA ARG A 224 0.09 10.67 9.55
C ARG A 224 0.51 10.77 11.02
N GLY A 225 -0.32 10.32 11.96
CA GLY A 225 -0.13 10.59 13.39
C GLY A 225 0.83 9.66 14.13
N ASN A 226 0.90 8.39 13.71
CA ASN A 226 1.36 7.32 14.59
C ASN A 226 2.72 6.72 14.20
N THR A 227 3.24 7.01 13.00
CA THR A 227 4.52 6.46 12.52
C THR A 227 5.73 7.03 13.29
N THR A 228 5.77 8.34 13.51
CA THR A 228 6.83 9.03 14.27
C THR A 228 6.98 8.48 15.70
N PRO A 229 5.93 8.45 16.55
CA PRO A 229 6.06 7.91 17.92
C PRO A 229 6.34 6.41 17.93
N PHE A 230 5.89 5.64 16.93
CA PHE A 230 6.27 4.24 16.77
C PHE A 230 7.77 4.07 16.51
N VAL A 231 8.32 4.79 15.54
CA VAL A 231 9.76 4.74 15.21
C VAL A 231 10.62 5.16 16.40
N GLN A 232 10.18 6.17 17.17
CA GLN A 232 10.83 6.56 18.42
C GLN A 232 10.89 5.39 19.41
N ARG A 233 9.78 4.70 19.68
CA ARG A 233 9.76 3.53 20.58
C ARG A 233 10.69 2.43 20.07
N VAL A 234 10.66 2.15 18.78
CA VAL A 234 11.55 1.17 18.15
C VAL A 234 13.01 1.55 18.38
N LEU A 235 13.41 2.81 18.16
CA LEU A 235 14.79 3.29 18.44
C LEU A 235 15.19 3.10 19.90
N GLN A 236 14.27 3.31 20.84
CA GLN A 236 14.51 3.11 22.27
C GLN A 236 14.76 1.64 22.65
N THR A 237 14.24 0.68 21.87
CA THR A 237 14.50 -0.76 22.10
C THR A 237 15.86 -1.21 21.62
N PHE A 238 16.52 -0.47 20.72
CA PHE A 238 17.84 -0.84 20.21
C PHE A 238 18.94 -0.44 21.20
N PRO A 239 19.94 -1.32 21.45
CA PRO A 239 21.10 -0.93 22.24
C PRO A 239 21.82 0.23 21.54
N ARG A 240 22.17 1.26 22.33
CA ARG A 240 22.94 2.41 21.83
C ARG A 240 24.30 1.93 21.34
N THR A 241 24.45 1.80 20.04
CA THR A 241 25.70 1.39 19.42
C THR A 241 26.54 2.63 19.13
N LYS A 242 27.76 2.68 19.68
CA LYS A 242 28.80 3.56 19.13
C LYS A 242 29.16 2.97 17.77
N TYR A 243 28.53 3.46 16.71
CA TYR A 243 28.87 3.06 15.36
C TYR A 243 30.23 3.69 14.99
N MET A 244 31.33 3.02 15.37
CA MET A 244 32.62 3.25 14.72
C MET A 244 32.73 2.26 13.57
N PRO A 245 32.76 2.71 12.30
CA PRO A 245 33.17 1.84 11.21
C PRO A 245 34.59 1.37 11.52
N ALA A 246 34.77 0.07 11.78
CA ALA A 246 36.07 -0.54 12.05
C ALA A 246 36.90 -0.69 10.75
N PHE A 247 36.97 0.36 9.94
CA PHE A 247 37.78 0.40 8.72
C PHE A 247 39.06 1.18 8.99
N THR A 248 39.92 0.63 9.84
CA THR A 248 41.29 1.14 10.05
C THR A 248 42.30 0.58 9.05
N ALA A 249 41.89 -0.35 8.18
CA ALA A 249 42.79 -0.98 7.21
C ALA A 249 42.87 -0.16 5.91
N LEU A 250 44.02 0.49 5.70
CA LEU A 250 44.37 1.12 4.44
C LEU A 250 44.40 0.07 3.30
N PRO A 251 43.77 0.34 2.14
CA PRO A 251 43.82 -0.59 1.02
C PRO A 251 45.25 -0.74 0.50
N SER A 252 45.73 -1.98 0.33
CA SER A 252 47.05 -2.29 -0.25
C SER A 252 47.08 -2.20 -1.79
N ARG A 253 45.92 -1.99 -2.43
CA ARG A 253 45.74 -1.91 -3.88
C ARG A 253 45.73 -0.46 -4.35
N GLN A 254 46.28 -0.23 -5.54
CA GLN A 254 46.20 1.05 -6.25
C GLN A 254 44.75 1.39 -6.62
N TYR A 255 44.31 2.60 -6.27
CA TYR A 255 42.94 3.09 -6.51
C TYR A 255 42.63 3.20 -8.00
N GLN A 256 41.39 2.93 -8.37
CA GLN A 256 40.97 2.98 -9.78
C GLN A 256 39.66 3.74 -9.98
N ARG A 257 39.62 4.56 -11.05
CA ARG A 257 38.40 5.20 -11.57
C ARG A 257 37.70 6.07 -10.52
N LEU A 258 36.46 5.72 -10.14
CA LEU A 258 35.63 6.41 -9.15
C LEU A 258 36.32 6.54 -7.78
N GLU A 259 37.16 5.57 -7.41
CA GLU A 259 37.92 5.58 -6.15
C GLU A 259 38.94 6.74 -6.07
N CYS A 260 39.38 7.26 -7.22
CA CYS A 260 40.34 8.35 -7.28
C CYS A 260 39.70 9.73 -7.18
N LEU A 261 38.37 9.82 -7.15
CA LEU A 261 37.69 11.11 -7.05
C LEU A 261 37.87 11.70 -5.64
N PRO A 262 38.08 13.03 -5.53
CA PRO A 262 37.95 13.73 -4.27
C PRO A 262 36.58 13.46 -3.62
N LYS A 263 36.55 13.44 -2.29
CA LYS A 263 35.32 13.16 -1.53
C LYS A 263 34.20 14.12 -1.92
N GLU A 264 34.52 15.39 -2.15
CA GLU A 264 33.56 16.43 -2.50
C GLU A 264 32.83 16.13 -3.82
N LEU A 265 33.55 15.61 -4.82
CA LEU A 265 32.93 15.20 -6.08
C LEU A 265 32.09 13.93 -5.90
N LEU A 266 32.53 13.03 -5.03
CA LEU A 266 31.79 11.81 -4.72
C LEU A 266 30.50 12.09 -3.95
N ASP A 267 30.52 13.06 -3.03
CA ASP A 267 29.37 13.55 -2.27
C ASP A 267 28.36 14.22 -3.22
N GLU A 268 28.85 15.10 -4.13
CA GLU A 268 28.01 15.71 -5.16
C GLU A 268 27.37 14.65 -6.06
N ILE A 269 28.15 13.70 -6.59
CA ILE A 269 27.60 12.57 -7.38
C ILE A 269 26.54 11.82 -6.56
N SER A 270 26.81 11.52 -5.29
CA SER A 270 25.91 10.77 -4.43
C SER A 270 24.59 11.50 -4.17
N SER A 271 24.58 12.84 -4.15
CA SER A 271 23.36 13.63 -4.00
C SER A 271 22.41 13.54 -5.21
N HIS A 272 22.92 13.18 -6.39
CA HIS A 272 22.11 12.96 -7.60
C HIS A 272 21.75 11.50 -7.83
N LEU A 273 22.26 10.59 -6.99
CA LEU A 273 21.99 9.16 -7.12
C LEU A 273 20.80 8.73 -6.25
N PRO A 274 19.98 7.78 -6.73
CA PRO A 274 19.04 7.09 -5.86
C PRO A 274 19.75 6.45 -4.66
N ILE A 275 19.10 6.42 -3.50
CA ILE A 275 19.64 5.84 -2.25
C ILE A 275 20.12 4.39 -2.44
N SER A 276 19.41 3.60 -3.25
CA SER A 276 19.82 2.23 -3.62
C SER A 276 21.19 2.19 -4.31
N SER A 277 21.45 3.13 -5.21
CA SER A 277 22.72 3.28 -5.92
C SER A 277 23.83 3.76 -4.98
N VAL A 278 23.55 4.64 -4.02
CA VAL A 278 24.52 5.06 -2.99
C VAL A 278 24.90 3.87 -2.10
N ILE A 279 23.92 3.06 -1.67
CA ILE A 279 24.19 1.83 -0.91
C ILE A 279 25.01 0.83 -1.75
N ALA A 280 24.72 0.70 -3.05
CA ALA A 280 25.48 -0.15 -3.95
C ALA A 280 26.93 0.35 -4.10
N LEU A 281 27.11 1.67 -4.27
CA LEU A 281 28.42 2.32 -4.35
C LEU A 281 29.27 2.03 -3.11
N HIS A 282 28.69 2.22 -1.91
CA HIS A 282 29.35 1.89 -0.65
C HIS A 282 29.80 0.41 -0.57
N ARG A 283 29.02 -0.51 -1.17
CA ARG A 283 29.33 -1.96 -1.14
C ARG A 283 30.32 -2.41 -2.20
N THR A 284 30.69 -1.55 -3.15
CA THR A 284 31.56 -1.95 -4.28
C THR A 284 33.03 -2.07 -3.90
N SER A 285 33.54 -1.23 -2.99
CA SER A 285 34.94 -1.32 -2.53
C SER A 285 35.14 -0.73 -1.14
N LYS A 286 36.25 -1.12 -0.48
CA LYS A 286 36.60 -0.61 0.85
C LYS A 286 36.86 0.90 0.85
N LEU A 287 37.42 1.45 -0.23
CA LEU A 287 37.68 2.88 -0.30
C LEU A 287 36.40 3.67 -0.52
N LEU A 288 35.52 3.20 -1.41
CA LEU A 288 34.21 3.81 -1.59
C LEU A 288 33.38 3.69 -0.31
N ALA A 289 33.50 2.60 0.45
CA ALA A 289 32.88 2.48 1.76
C ALA A 289 33.36 3.55 2.78
N LEU A 290 34.64 3.94 2.70
CA LEU A 290 35.23 4.99 3.52
C LEU A 290 34.81 6.40 3.06
N GLN A 291 34.70 6.61 1.75
CA GLN A 291 34.35 7.92 1.17
C GLN A 291 32.83 8.19 1.18
N THR A 292 32.00 7.14 1.10
CA THR A 292 30.53 7.20 1.17
C THR A 292 30.00 6.52 2.43
N PRO A 293 30.18 7.12 3.63
CA PRO A 293 29.79 6.48 4.87
C PRO A 293 28.26 6.33 4.97
N LEU A 294 27.80 5.09 5.18
CA LEU A 294 26.40 4.81 5.55
C LEU A 294 26.23 4.90 7.08
N ASP A 295 26.49 6.08 7.62
CA ASP A 295 26.39 6.38 9.05
C ASP A 295 24.94 6.58 9.52
N SER A 296 24.73 6.84 10.81
CA SER A 296 23.39 7.08 11.35
C SER A 296 22.68 8.25 10.70
N ASN A 297 23.39 9.29 10.27
CA ASN A 297 22.81 10.46 9.60
C ASN A 297 22.28 10.08 8.20
N PHE A 298 23.02 9.27 7.45
CA PHE A 298 22.56 8.70 6.17
C PHE A 298 21.24 7.94 6.36
N TRP A 299 21.19 6.98 7.29
CA TRP A 299 19.97 6.19 7.50
C TRP A 299 18.80 7.04 8.00
N ARG A 300 19.05 7.97 8.93
CA ARG A 300 18.04 8.90 9.44
C ARG A 300 17.45 9.77 8.34
N ASN A 301 18.30 10.47 7.58
CA ASN A 301 17.85 11.40 6.55
C ASN A 301 17.11 10.63 5.47
N SER A 302 17.66 9.51 5.01
CA SER A 302 17.04 8.70 3.95
C SER A 302 15.70 8.09 4.39
N LEU A 303 15.53 7.76 5.67
CA LEU A 303 14.24 7.33 6.23
C LEU A 303 13.25 8.50 6.34
N GLY A 304 13.68 9.63 6.90
CA GLY A 304 12.82 10.80 7.12
C GLY A 304 12.34 11.46 5.82
N GLU A 305 13.14 11.38 4.76
CA GLU A 305 12.76 11.84 3.42
C GLU A 305 11.90 10.82 2.66
N GLY A 306 11.71 9.60 3.20
CA GLY A 306 11.04 8.49 2.53
C GLY A 306 11.82 7.90 1.34
N SER A 307 13.03 8.40 1.05
CA SER A 307 13.84 7.97 -0.10
C SER A 307 14.38 6.54 0.06
N LEU A 308 14.55 6.07 1.30
CA LEU A 308 14.96 4.69 1.60
C LEU A 308 13.78 3.71 1.60
N HIS A 309 12.68 4.09 2.26
CA HIS A 309 11.47 3.30 2.41
C HIS A 309 10.26 4.17 2.07
N PRO A 310 9.83 4.17 0.80
CA PRO A 310 8.79 5.07 0.32
C PRO A 310 7.46 4.89 1.05
N HIS A 311 7.12 3.68 1.51
CA HIS A 311 5.92 3.43 2.31
C HIS A 311 5.95 4.12 3.70
N VAL A 312 7.10 4.67 4.12
CA VAL A 312 7.33 5.40 5.38
C VAL A 312 7.37 6.92 5.13
N TRP A 313 6.52 7.42 4.23
CA TRP A 313 6.55 8.82 3.78
C TRP A 313 6.11 9.87 4.82
N ASP A 314 5.53 9.45 5.94
CA ASP A 314 4.98 10.31 7.00
C ASP A 314 5.87 10.37 8.25
N LEU A 315 7.09 9.83 8.17
CA LEU A 315 8.04 9.87 9.26
C LEU A 315 8.72 11.25 9.34
N ASP A 316 8.51 11.94 10.45
CA ASP A 316 9.27 13.15 10.77
C ASP A 316 10.48 12.79 11.62
N ALA A 317 11.62 12.54 10.97
CA ALA A 317 12.86 12.18 11.65
C ALA A 317 13.33 13.26 12.65
N LYS A 318 13.07 14.56 12.37
CA LYS A 318 13.43 15.65 13.28
C LYS A 318 12.58 15.60 14.55
N ARG A 319 11.29 15.33 14.41
CA ARG A 319 10.38 15.16 15.54
C ARG A 319 10.70 13.91 16.36
N VAL A 320 11.12 12.81 15.73
CA VAL A 320 11.60 11.62 16.46
C VAL A 320 12.76 12.01 17.39
N GLU A 321 13.74 12.76 16.90
CA GLU A 321 14.90 13.17 17.70
C GLU A 321 14.54 14.08 18.87
N GLN A 322 13.62 15.03 18.66
CA GLN A 322 13.13 15.91 19.73
C GLN A 322 12.47 15.13 20.88
N LEU A 323 11.88 13.98 20.57
CA LEU A 323 11.20 13.13 21.56
C LEU A 323 12.14 12.11 22.20
N LEU A 324 13.36 11.92 21.69
CA LEU A 324 14.32 10.99 22.29
C LEU A 324 14.96 11.59 23.55
N PRO A 325 15.17 10.78 24.60
CA PRO A 325 15.80 11.27 25.83
C PRO A 325 17.20 11.82 25.53
N GLN A 326 17.47 13.05 25.97
CA GLN A 326 18.81 13.61 25.83
C GLN A 326 19.81 12.76 26.64
N PRO A 327 20.93 12.33 26.04
CA PRO A 327 21.96 11.59 26.75
C PRO A 327 22.55 12.42 27.91
N ALA A 328 22.68 11.81 29.09
CA ALA A 328 23.19 12.45 30.32
C ALA A 328 24.64 12.97 30.21
N THR A 329 25.39 12.48 29.23
CA THR A 329 26.70 13.01 28.81
C THR A 329 26.58 13.44 27.36
N ALA A 330 26.78 14.72 27.08
CA ALA A 330 26.76 15.28 25.73
C ALA A 330 27.72 14.50 24.81
N PRO A 331 27.21 13.65 23.90
CA PRO A 331 28.03 13.14 22.83
C PRO A 331 28.35 14.32 21.93
N LEU A 332 29.53 14.29 21.30
CA LEU A 332 29.91 15.27 20.27
C LEU A 332 28.89 15.34 19.11
N ASP A 333 28.06 14.30 18.94
CA ASP A 333 26.90 14.27 18.06
C ASP A 333 25.74 13.46 18.71
N PRO A 334 24.63 14.09 19.13
CA PRO A 334 23.49 13.41 19.76
C PRO A 334 22.74 12.44 18.83
N THR A 335 22.95 12.51 17.51
CA THR A 335 22.29 11.62 16.53
C THR A 335 23.06 10.31 16.33
N ALA A 336 24.36 10.30 16.63
CA ALA A 336 25.25 9.15 16.47
C ALA A 336 25.01 8.02 17.49
N SER A 337 24.21 8.25 18.54
CA SER A 337 23.93 7.24 19.57
C SER A 337 22.79 6.27 19.25
N TRP A 338 21.99 6.57 18.22
CA TRP A 338 20.79 5.81 17.87
C TRP A 338 21.00 4.99 16.60
N ASP A 339 20.60 3.71 16.64
CA ASP A 339 20.82 2.74 15.56
C ASP A 339 19.72 2.84 14.48
N TRP A 340 19.74 3.95 13.75
CA TRP A 340 18.85 4.21 12.61
C TRP A 340 18.96 3.15 11.51
N ARG A 341 20.13 2.50 11.38
CA ARG A 341 20.33 1.42 10.41
C ARG A 341 19.48 0.21 10.73
N SER A 342 19.42 -0.18 12.00
CA SER A 342 18.61 -1.33 12.42
C SER A 342 17.12 -1.03 12.32
N VAL A 343 16.70 0.21 12.59
CA VAL A 343 15.33 0.66 12.33
C VAL A 343 14.98 0.62 10.86
N ALA A 344 15.85 1.13 9.99
CA ALA A 344 15.66 1.02 8.55
C ALA A 344 15.44 -0.43 8.12
N LYS A 345 16.34 -1.34 8.52
CA LYS A 345 16.19 -2.78 8.21
C LYS A 345 14.87 -3.37 8.71
N LEU A 346 14.42 -2.95 9.90
CA LEU A 346 13.15 -3.40 10.47
C LEU A 346 11.96 -2.91 9.63
N LEU A 347 11.94 -1.62 9.27
CA LEU A 347 10.86 -0.99 8.50
C LEU A 347 10.87 -1.40 7.01
N ALA A 348 12.00 -1.89 6.50
CA ALA A 348 12.11 -2.46 5.17
C ALA A 348 11.20 -3.68 4.98
N ALA A 349 10.85 -4.38 6.07
CA ALA A 349 9.93 -5.50 6.03
C ALA A 349 8.49 -5.01 5.78
N LYS A 350 8.15 -4.76 4.51
CA LYS A 350 6.80 -4.41 4.04
C LYS A 350 5.74 -5.47 4.42
N ARG A 351 6.19 -6.69 4.71
CA ARG A 351 5.36 -7.83 5.11
C ARG A 351 5.45 -8.02 6.62
N SER A 352 4.73 -7.20 7.37
CA SER A 352 4.59 -7.38 8.82
C SER A 352 3.66 -8.56 9.09
N PRO A 353 4.15 -9.68 9.67
CA PRO A 353 3.31 -10.84 9.92
C PRO A 353 2.20 -10.49 10.92
N ILE A 354 1.00 -11.01 10.69
CA ILE A 354 -0.10 -10.90 11.65
C ILE A 354 0.28 -11.55 12.99
N ASN A 355 1.00 -12.68 12.92
CA ASN A 355 1.56 -13.35 14.08
C ASN A 355 2.93 -12.76 14.38
N ARG A 356 2.91 -11.65 15.13
CA ARG A 356 4.03 -10.92 15.76
C ARG A 356 5.22 -11.83 16.09
N ARG A 357 6.24 -11.85 15.22
CA ARG A 357 7.50 -12.58 15.46
C ARG A 357 8.58 -11.71 16.07
N ASP A 358 8.39 -10.39 16.07
CA ASP A 358 9.34 -9.43 16.62
C ASP A 358 8.63 -8.55 17.65
N ASP A 359 9.08 -8.62 18.90
CA ASP A 359 8.50 -7.86 20.01
C ASP A 359 8.53 -6.34 19.77
N ARG A 360 9.43 -5.86 18.91
CA ARG A 360 9.53 -4.45 18.52
C ARG A 360 8.43 -4.01 17.57
N LEU A 361 7.75 -4.96 16.93
CA LEU A 361 6.64 -4.74 16.00
C LEU A 361 5.27 -5.02 16.65
N VAL A 362 5.20 -5.15 17.98
CA VAL A 362 3.95 -5.44 18.69
C VAL A 362 2.95 -4.29 18.56
N ASP A 363 3.45 -3.05 18.61
CA ASP A 363 2.64 -1.81 18.59
C ASP A 363 2.80 -1.03 17.28
N VAL A 364 2.87 -1.75 16.15
CA VAL A 364 2.83 -1.11 14.83
C VAL A 364 1.50 -0.37 14.68
N PRO A 365 1.50 0.92 14.32
CA PRO A 365 0.27 1.66 14.07
C PRO A 365 -0.59 0.99 13.02
N ALA A 366 -1.89 0.88 13.30
CA ALA A 366 -2.83 0.16 12.43
C ALA A 366 -2.85 0.73 11.01
N GLY A 367 -2.87 2.06 10.85
CA GLY A 367 -2.81 2.72 9.54
C GLY A 367 -1.51 2.42 8.78
N PHE A 368 -0.36 2.50 9.46
CA PHE A 368 0.94 2.17 8.86
C PHE A 368 1.02 0.69 8.44
N TRP A 369 0.48 -0.22 9.25
CA TRP A 369 0.36 -1.63 8.90
C TRP A 369 -0.51 -1.84 7.66
N ASN A 370 -1.69 -1.20 7.61
CA ASN A 370 -2.61 -1.33 6.48
C ASN A 370 -2.00 -0.77 5.18
N ARG A 371 -1.26 0.34 5.28
CA ARG A 371 -0.48 0.92 4.19
C ARG A 371 0.56 -0.06 3.65
N CYS A 372 1.36 -0.68 4.52
CA CYS A 372 2.36 -1.68 4.13
C CYS A 372 1.71 -2.86 3.41
N ARG A 373 0.55 -3.31 3.89
CA ARG A 373 -0.24 -4.39 3.27
C ARG A 373 -0.69 -4.01 1.86
N ILE A 374 -1.35 -2.86 1.69
CA ILE A 374 -1.80 -2.37 0.38
C ILE A 374 -0.62 -2.22 -0.58
N TRP A 375 0.47 -1.60 -0.11
CA TRP A 375 1.70 -1.44 -0.89
C TRP A 375 2.25 -2.79 -1.36
N ALA A 376 2.33 -3.79 -0.48
CA ALA A 376 2.80 -5.13 -0.82
C ALA A 376 1.88 -5.81 -1.85
N THR A 377 0.56 -5.65 -1.74
CA THR A 377 -0.41 -6.17 -2.72
C THR A 377 -0.14 -5.62 -4.12
N VAL A 378 0.08 -4.30 -4.24
CA VAL A 378 0.34 -3.65 -5.53
C VAL A 378 1.70 -4.08 -6.09
N GLU A 379 2.75 -4.12 -5.27
CA GLU A 379 4.09 -4.57 -5.72
C GLU A 379 4.08 -6.03 -6.20
N GLU A 380 3.35 -6.91 -5.51
CA GLU A 380 3.21 -8.31 -5.91
C GLU A 380 2.53 -8.44 -7.27
N ALA A 381 1.47 -7.66 -7.51
CA ALA A 381 0.75 -7.66 -8.77
C ALA A 381 1.61 -7.10 -9.92
N LEU A 382 2.35 -6.01 -9.69
CA LEU A 382 3.29 -5.45 -10.67
C LEU A 382 4.40 -6.45 -11.03
N GLN A 383 4.96 -7.13 -10.02
CA GLN A 383 6.02 -8.11 -10.23
C GLN A 383 5.51 -9.34 -11.00
N ALA A 384 4.30 -9.82 -10.69
CA ALA A 384 3.68 -10.94 -11.41
C ALA A 384 3.54 -10.61 -12.90
N ARG A 385 3.01 -9.42 -13.22
CA ARG A 385 2.83 -8.96 -14.62
C ARG A 385 4.16 -8.83 -15.36
N MET A 386 5.21 -8.35 -14.69
CA MET A 386 6.55 -8.28 -15.29
C MET A 386 7.11 -9.67 -15.62
N ASN A 387 6.89 -10.65 -14.74
CA ASN A 387 7.35 -12.02 -14.95
C ASN A 387 6.60 -12.70 -16.10
N GLU A 388 5.30 -12.42 -16.24
CA GLU A 388 4.46 -12.93 -17.35
C GLU A 388 4.96 -12.38 -18.69
N LEU A 389 5.14 -11.07 -18.81
CA LEU A 389 5.67 -10.43 -20.04
C LEU A 389 7.06 -10.95 -20.41
N ALA A 390 7.94 -11.18 -19.42
CA ALA A 390 9.26 -11.76 -19.66
C ALA A 390 9.19 -13.22 -20.15
N THR A 391 8.15 -13.97 -19.74
CA THR A 391 7.95 -15.36 -20.16
C THR A 391 7.40 -15.42 -21.59
N GLU A 392 6.48 -14.53 -21.95
CA GLU A 392 5.94 -14.46 -23.32
C GLU A 392 7.02 -14.15 -24.36
N LEU A 393 7.93 -13.21 -24.04
CA LEU A 393 9.06 -12.84 -24.91
C LEU A 393 10.12 -13.94 -25.09
N LEU A 394 10.14 -14.96 -24.23
CA LEU A 394 11.06 -16.10 -24.34
C LEU A 394 10.44 -17.26 -25.13
N VAL A 395 9.12 -17.23 -25.38
CA VAL A 395 8.39 -18.28 -26.09
C VAL A 395 8.11 -17.88 -27.55
N THR A 396 8.17 -16.58 -27.87
CA THR A 396 8.19 -16.03 -29.23
C THR A 396 9.60 -15.90 -29.78
#